data_AF-A0A2T3IZ73-F1
#
_entry.id   AF-A0A2T3IZ73-F1
#
_cell.length_a   1.000
_cell.length_b   1.000
_cell.length_c   1.000
_cell.angle_alpha   90.00
_cell.angle_beta   90.00
_cell.angle_gamma   90.00
#
_symmetry.space_group_name_H-M   'P 1'
#
loop_
_entity.id
_entity.type
_entity.pdbx_description
1 polymer ?
#
loop_
_entity_poly.entity_id
_entity_poly.type
_entity_poly.pdbx_seq_one_letter_code
_entity_poly.pdbx_strand_id
1 'polypeptide(L)'
;MKIMKLTLAALLTASLVGCASTPTTENVKDVTISQPACCNAYSEFSWVPMSGNSIDFAVDEHSQIGDFPEGKSYFAGFVLPENIERLRIDLKSWMRTSGVFAPKVLLLSPTFQVVESYELTDFAFKPSSLFQFNSYHKRFEMSQTATPYMVVYSPLEYREGQIEVPHPERIRAEELGLARPMVTDPVIQHQKFGSLELDLKPVALRSYRATAAPKSAVAPTTTTAAPVVATTVAAASIAAPSAPKMLPESEAFYNSQIKAAVESNDMQKALTLMEEAKRAGSSTAEATFLELIKK
;
A
#
# COMPACT_ATOMS: atom_id res chain seq x y z
N MET A 1 78.77 -23.35 -24.10
CA MET A 1 78.76 -24.76 -23.67
C MET A 1 77.64 -24.91 -22.63
N LYS A 2 76.49 -25.51 -23.00
CA LYS A 2 76.00 -26.86 -22.59
C LYS A 2 75.70 -26.95 -21.08
N ILE A 3 74.45 -26.83 -20.61
CA ILE A 3 73.30 -27.80 -20.58
C ILE A 3 73.31 -28.76 -19.37
N MET A 4 72.12 -28.88 -18.75
CA MET A 4 71.54 -29.95 -17.89
C MET A 4 71.99 -30.04 -16.43
N LYS A 5 71.10 -29.80 -15.43
CA LYS A 5 69.98 -30.62 -14.90
C LYS A 5 70.44 -31.95 -14.26
N LEU A 6 70.30 -32.09 -12.94
CA LEU A 6 69.48 -33.14 -12.27
C LEU A 6 69.53 -33.04 -10.72
N THR A 7 68.60 -33.75 -10.05
CA THR A 7 68.35 -33.96 -8.60
C THR A 7 67.41 -32.91 -7.99
N LEU A 8 66.11 -33.14 -7.73
CA LEU A 8 65.32 -34.28 -7.21
C LEU A 8 65.69 -34.69 -5.79
N ALA A 9 65.18 -33.96 -4.78
CA ALA A 9 64.72 -34.46 -3.48
C ALA A 9 64.32 -33.30 -2.54
N ALA A 10 63.04 -32.92 -2.52
CA ALA A 10 62.38 -32.25 -1.37
C ALA A 10 60.88 -32.09 -1.67
N LEU A 11 60.20 -33.21 -1.93
CA LEU A 11 58.74 -33.29 -1.95
C LEU A 11 58.36 -34.20 -0.78
N LEU A 12 58.10 -33.62 0.40
CA LEU A 12 57.27 -34.14 1.51
C LEU A 12 57.53 -33.29 2.76
N THR A 13 56.84 -32.16 2.91
CA THR A 13 56.49 -31.66 4.24
C THR A 13 55.17 -30.90 4.14
N ALA A 14 54.14 -31.58 4.64
CA ALA A 14 52.97 -31.02 5.29
C ALA A 14 52.15 -29.98 4.50
N SER A 15 51.30 -30.52 3.64
CA SER A 15 49.94 -30.01 3.44
C SER A 15 49.19 -29.92 4.78
N LEU A 16 49.38 -28.85 5.54
CA LEU A 16 48.38 -28.35 6.47
C LEU A 16 47.49 -27.37 5.70
N VAL A 17 46.53 -27.92 4.96
CA VAL A 17 45.36 -27.15 4.55
C VAL A 17 44.53 -26.99 5.82
N GLY A 18 44.82 -25.93 6.57
CA GLY A 18 43.93 -25.46 7.62
C GLY A 18 42.59 -25.12 6.97
N CYS A 19 41.52 -25.69 7.49
CA CYS A 19 40.17 -25.25 7.21
C CYS A 19 40.11 -23.74 7.46
N ALA A 20 40.17 -22.93 6.41
CA ALA A 20 39.72 -21.57 6.49
C ALA A 20 38.22 -21.66 6.80
N SER A 21 37.88 -21.42 8.07
CA SER A 21 36.54 -21.07 8.48
C SER A 21 36.14 -19.89 7.59
N THR A 22 35.30 -20.16 6.59
CA THR A 22 34.62 -19.12 5.84
C THR A 22 33.93 -18.27 6.89
N PRO A 23 34.24 -16.96 7.01
CA PRO A 23 33.41 -16.10 7.82
C PRO A 23 32.00 -16.25 7.25
N THR A 24 31.07 -16.72 8.08
CA THR A 24 29.66 -16.47 7.84
C THR A 24 29.57 -14.96 7.69
N THR A 25 29.51 -14.49 6.45
CA THR A 25 29.10 -13.13 6.13
C THR A 25 27.70 -13.03 6.71
N GLU A 26 27.59 -12.48 7.92
CA GLU A 26 26.37 -11.83 8.32
C GLU A 26 26.08 -10.85 7.19
N ASN A 27 25.03 -11.16 6.44
CA ASN A 27 24.60 -10.39 5.30
C ASN A 27 23.97 -9.13 5.90
N VAL A 28 24.80 -8.21 6.40
CA VAL A 28 24.38 -6.92 6.94
C VAL A 28 23.70 -6.21 5.78
N LYS A 29 22.38 -6.16 5.84
CA LYS A 29 21.56 -5.57 4.80
C LYS A 29 21.94 -4.10 4.68
N ASP A 30 21.97 -3.61 3.44
CA ASP A 30 22.10 -2.17 3.23
C ASP A 30 20.84 -1.46 3.74
N VAL A 31 21.01 -0.86 4.91
CA VAL A 31 20.00 -0.07 5.60
C VAL A 31 20.06 1.40 5.23
N THR A 32 21.10 1.86 4.52
CA THR A 32 21.31 3.29 4.24
C THR A 32 20.43 3.76 3.08
N ILE A 33 20.04 5.04 3.14
CA ILE A 33 19.29 5.72 2.06
C ILE A 33 20.13 6.91 1.62
N SER A 34 20.74 6.79 0.45
CA SER A 34 21.62 7.81 -0.14
C SER A 34 20.90 8.70 -1.16
N GLN A 35 19.73 8.27 -1.64
CA GLN A 35 18.94 9.02 -2.60
C GLN A 35 18.47 10.38 -2.04
N PRO A 36 18.25 11.39 -2.91
CA PRO A 36 17.68 12.66 -2.49
C PRO A 36 16.27 12.46 -1.91
N ALA A 37 15.92 13.26 -0.90
CA ALA A 37 14.55 13.28 -0.40
C ALA A 37 13.66 14.01 -1.41
N CYS A 38 12.40 13.58 -1.56
CA CYS A 38 11.43 14.29 -2.40
C CYS A 38 11.01 15.62 -1.79
N CYS A 39 11.05 15.67 -0.45
CA CYS A 39 10.21 16.54 0.33
C CYS A 39 10.95 16.91 1.63
N ASN A 40 10.98 18.20 1.97
CA ASN A 40 11.65 18.71 3.18
C ASN A 40 10.65 19.10 4.28
N ALA A 41 9.37 19.13 3.95
CA ALA A 41 8.29 19.45 4.88
C ALA A 41 7.13 18.46 4.71
N TYR A 42 6.42 18.18 5.80
CA TYR A 42 5.26 17.28 5.79
C TYR A 42 4.15 17.76 4.83
N SER A 43 4.00 19.06 4.60
CA SER A 43 3.01 19.62 3.66
C SER A 43 3.25 19.22 2.20
N GLU A 44 4.47 18.77 1.86
CA GLU A 44 4.85 18.35 0.50
C GLU A 44 4.62 16.85 0.27
N PHE A 45 4.28 16.09 1.32
CA PHE A 45 4.12 14.65 1.24
C PHE A 45 2.89 14.25 0.42
N SER A 46 2.94 13.09 -0.21
CA SER A 46 1.77 12.49 -0.84
C SER A 46 0.92 11.74 0.19
N TRP A 47 -0.38 12.03 0.20
CA TRP A 47 -1.33 11.54 1.20
C TRP A 47 -2.33 10.58 0.58
N VAL A 48 -2.41 9.37 1.13
CA VAL A 48 -3.39 8.35 0.73
C VAL A 48 -4.61 8.43 1.66
N PRO A 49 -5.84 8.60 1.13
CA PRO A 49 -7.03 8.63 1.98
C PRO A 49 -7.30 7.25 2.60
N MET A 50 -7.52 7.21 3.92
CA MET A 50 -7.83 5.98 4.65
C MET A 50 -9.27 5.54 4.40
N SER A 51 -9.48 4.79 3.32
CA SER A 51 -10.81 4.30 2.91
C SER A 51 -10.94 2.79 3.06
N GLY A 52 -12.16 2.31 3.25
CA GLY A 52 -12.45 0.88 3.45
C GLY A 52 -12.26 0.40 4.90
N ASN A 53 -12.12 -0.91 5.04
CA ASN A 53 -11.97 -1.59 6.34
C ASN A 53 -10.52 -1.92 6.67
N SER A 54 -9.70 -2.15 5.64
CA SER A 54 -8.27 -2.39 5.79
C SER A 54 -7.52 -1.88 4.55
N ILE A 55 -6.23 -1.55 4.74
CA ILE A 55 -5.32 -1.13 3.69
C ILE A 55 -4.02 -1.91 3.83
N ASP A 56 -3.72 -2.72 2.82
CA ASP A 56 -2.41 -3.34 2.66
C ASP A 56 -1.51 -2.39 1.85
N PHE A 57 -0.31 -2.14 2.35
CA PHE A 57 0.66 -1.29 1.67
C PHE A 57 2.08 -1.80 1.87
N ALA A 58 2.96 -1.44 0.94
CA ALA A 58 4.38 -1.70 1.05
C ALA A 58 5.13 -0.37 1.12
N VAL A 59 6.16 -0.34 1.95
CA VAL A 59 7.20 0.68 1.89
C VAL A 59 8.38 0.04 1.15
N ASP A 60 8.64 0.52 -0.06
CA ASP A 60 9.58 -0.08 -1.01
C ASP A 60 10.35 1.00 -1.80
N GLU A 61 11.07 0.59 -2.86
CA GLU A 61 11.85 1.48 -3.72
C GLU A 61 11.02 2.54 -4.46
N HIS A 62 9.70 2.33 -4.61
CA HIS A 62 8.78 3.25 -5.27
C HIS A 62 8.14 4.24 -4.28
N SER A 63 8.33 4.02 -2.99
CA SER A 63 7.83 4.91 -1.95
C SER A 63 8.61 6.22 -1.93
N GLN A 64 7.96 7.30 -1.49
CA GLN A 64 8.62 8.59 -1.36
C GLN A 64 9.65 8.57 -0.23
N ILE A 65 10.71 9.35 -0.40
CA ILE A 65 11.76 9.53 0.60
C ILE A 65 11.55 10.89 1.26
N GLY A 66 11.28 10.87 2.56
CA GLY A 66 11.13 12.07 3.38
C GLY A 66 12.43 12.37 4.13
N ASP A 67 12.67 13.65 4.41
CA ASP A 67 13.69 14.09 5.35
C ASP A 67 13.09 14.26 6.74
N PHE A 68 13.55 13.46 7.70
CA PHE A 68 13.07 13.43 9.09
C PHE A 68 14.20 13.83 10.03
N PRO A 69 13.89 14.28 11.26
CA PRO A 69 14.92 14.61 12.25
C PRO A 69 15.91 13.47 12.52
N GLU A 70 15.46 12.22 12.42
CA GLU A 70 16.27 10.99 12.61
C GLU A 70 16.93 10.48 11.33
N GLY A 71 16.92 11.29 10.28
CA GLY A 71 17.49 10.98 8.97
C GLY A 71 16.46 10.52 7.93
N LYS A 72 16.93 10.38 6.70
CA LYS A 72 16.09 10.04 5.55
C LYS A 72 15.46 8.66 5.70
N SER A 73 14.20 8.57 5.30
CA SER A 73 13.45 7.30 5.31
C SER A 73 12.42 7.24 4.18
N TYR A 74 12.19 6.04 3.68
CA TYR A 74 10.99 5.76 2.89
C TYR A 74 9.78 5.78 3.81
N PHE A 75 8.68 6.36 3.36
CA PHE A 75 7.50 6.52 4.19
C PHE A 75 6.20 6.26 3.42
N ALA A 76 5.14 6.03 4.18
CA ALA A 76 3.76 6.07 3.72
C ALA A 76 2.99 7.15 4.48
N GLY A 77 2.35 8.05 3.75
CA GLY A 77 1.51 9.12 4.29
C GLY A 77 0.03 8.82 4.09
N PHE A 78 -0.77 9.00 5.13
CA PHE A 78 -2.19 8.76 5.13
C PHE A 78 -2.99 9.96 5.65
N VAL A 79 -4.19 10.15 5.12
CA VAL A 79 -5.13 11.19 5.56
C VAL A 79 -6.47 10.59 5.97
N LEU A 80 -6.99 11.07 7.09
CA LEU A 80 -8.29 10.68 7.61
C LEU A 80 -9.42 11.30 6.75
N PRO A 81 -10.39 10.49 6.25
CA PRO A 81 -11.51 11.01 5.46
C PRO A 81 -12.41 11.96 6.25
N GLU A 82 -12.92 13.01 5.59
CA GLU A 82 -13.74 14.06 6.24
C GLU A 82 -15.06 13.58 6.86
N ASN A 83 -15.54 12.41 6.44
CA ASN A 83 -16.75 11.76 6.95
C ASN A 83 -16.52 10.93 8.22
N ILE A 84 -15.28 10.86 8.71
CA ILE A 84 -14.91 10.14 9.92
C ILE A 84 -14.38 11.16 10.93
N GLU A 85 -15.02 11.26 12.10
CA GLU A 85 -14.58 12.17 13.16
C GLU A 85 -13.46 11.54 14.00
N ARG A 86 -13.59 10.24 14.29
CA ARG A 86 -12.60 9.45 15.01
C ARG A 86 -12.44 8.07 14.39
N LEU A 87 -11.20 7.68 14.19
CA LEU A 87 -10.84 6.40 13.60
C LEU A 87 -9.89 5.66 14.52
N ARG A 88 -10.22 4.43 14.85
CA ARG A 88 -9.28 3.52 15.51
C ARG A 88 -8.51 2.78 14.43
N ILE A 89 -7.19 2.78 14.56
CA ILE A 89 -6.27 2.16 13.63
C ILE A 89 -5.52 1.04 14.35
N ASP A 90 -5.37 -0.07 13.64
CA ASP A 90 -4.50 -1.19 14.02
C ASP A 90 -3.41 -1.30 12.95
N LEU A 91 -2.20 -0.83 13.27
CA LEU A 91 -1.05 -0.88 12.37
C LEU A 91 -0.25 -2.15 12.66
N LYS A 92 -0.11 -2.97 11.63
CA LYS A 92 0.70 -4.20 11.65
C LYS A 92 1.86 -4.05 10.67
N SER A 93 3.08 -4.33 11.12
CA SER A 93 4.24 -4.50 10.24
C SER A 93 4.61 -5.97 10.19
N TRP A 94 4.50 -6.58 9.01
CA TRP A 94 4.70 -8.00 8.81
C TRP A 94 6.19 -8.36 8.79
N MET A 95 6.57 -9.37 9.57
CA MET A 95 7.92 -9.91 9.60
C MET A 95 8.04 -11.05 8.60
N ARG A 96 9.07 -10.98 7.76
CA ARG A 96 9.47 -12.08 6.87
C ARG A 96 10.84 -12.59 7.27
N THR A 97 11.21 -13.76 6.78
CA THR A 97 12.60 -14.28 6.91
C THR A 97 13.61 -13.35 6.27
N SER A 98 13.22 -12.61 5.24
CA SER A 98 14.06 -11.59 4.63
C SER A 98 14.21 -10.35 5.50
N GLY A 99 13.40 -10.09 6.53
CA GLY A 99 13.52 -8.90 7.36
C GLY A 99 12.17 -8.30 7.71
N VAL A 100 12.21 -7.22 8.49
CA VAL A 100 11.01 -6.49 8.92
C VAL A 100 11.23 -4.98 8.84
N PHE A 101 10.16 -4.26 8.51
CA PHE A 101 10.13 -2.82 8.63
C PHE A 101 9.82 -2.44 10.07
N ALA A 102 10.71 -1.73 10.75
CA ALA A 102 10.51 -1.26 12.11
C ALA A 102 9.85 0.13 12.10
N PRO A 103 8.55 0.24 12.39
CA PRO A 103 7.81 1.48 12.18
C PRO A 103 8.02 2.49 13.32
N LYS A 104 8.10 3.76 12.93
CA LYS A 104 7.79 4.93 13.74
C LYS A 104 6.60 5.64 13.11
N VAL A 105 5.66 6.08 13.94
CA VAL A 105 4.43 6.73 13.46
C VAL A 105 4.35 8.15 14.00
N LEU A 106 4.04 9.10 13.12
CA LEU A 106 3.74 10.49 13.50
C LEU A 106 2.28 10.78 13.17
N LEU A 107 1.57 11.33 14.13
CA LEU A 107 0.24 11.89 13.95
C LEU A 107 0.36 13.41 13.88
N LEU A 108 -0.11 14.00 12.78
CA LEU A 108 0.05 15.42 12.51
C LEU A 108 -1.28 16.16 12.56
N SER A 109 -1.21 17.41 13.01
CA SER A 109 -2.32 18.36 13.02
C SER A 109 -2.75 18.78 11.61
N PRO A 110 -3.91 19.45 11.45
CA PRO A 110 -4.29 20.05 10.18
C PRO A 110 -3.26 21.04 9.59
N THR A 111 -2.35 21.56 10.42
CA THR A 111 -1.24 22.44 10.01
C THR A 111 0.09 21.70 9.89
N PHE A 112 0.05 20.37 9.80
CA PHE A 112 1.20 19.48 9.68
C PHE A 112 2.24 19.57 10.81
N GLN A 113 1.80 19.91 12.03
CA GLN A 113 2.66 19.85 13.22
C GLN A 113 2.52 18.47 13.87
N VAL A 114 3.62 17.91 14.36
CA VAL A 114 3.60 16.64 15.11
C VAL A 114 2.86 16.85 16.42
N VAL A 115 1.73 16.15 16.59
CA VAL A 115 0.90 16.19 17.81
C VAL A 115 1.20 15.00 18.71
N GLU A 116 1.39 13.83 18.11
CA GLU A 116 1.68 12.58 18.81
C GLU A 116 2.61 11.71 17.97
N SER A 117 3.45 10.92 18.62
CA SER A 117 4.35 9.98 17.96
C SER A 117 4.40 8.66 18.71
N TYR A 118 4.51 7.55 17.97
CA TYR A 118 4.72 6.23 18.52
C TYR A 118 6.08 5.69 18.09
N GLU A 119 6.92 5.38 19.07
CA GLU A 119 8.25 4.80 18.87
C GLU A 119 8.15 3.27 18.71
N LEU A 120 9.22 2.59 18.29
CA LEU A 120 9.19 1.13 18.09
C LEU A 120 8.81 0.37 19.38
N THR A 121 9.22 0.88 20.55
CA THR A 121 8.92 0.28 21.86
C THR A 121 7.45 0.31 22.22
N ASP A 122 6.65 1.17 21.56
CA ASP A 122 5.21 1.21 21.72
C ASP A 122 4.50 0.05 21.02
N PHE A 123 5.17 -0.62 20.08
CA PHE A 123 4.64 -1.74 19.31
C PHE A 123 4.83 -3.05 20.06
N ALA A 124 3.75 -3.82 20.16
CA ALA A 124 3.82 -5.17 20.68
C ALA A 124 4.27 -6.14 19.58
N PHE A 125 5.22 -7.01 19.89
CA PHE A 125 5.48 -8.19 19.08
C PHE A 125 4.28 -9.15 19.18
N LYS A 126 3.77 -9.59 18.03
CA LYS A 126 2.71 -10.61 17.92
C LYS A 126 3.28 -11.84 17.21
N PRO A 127 3.32 -13.01 17.88
CA PRO A 127 3.81 -14.23 17.26
C PRO A 127 2.84 -14.71 16.17
N SER A 128 3.37 -15.48 15.23
CA SER A 128 2.62 -16.07 14.15
C SER A 128 1.57 -17.04 14.68
N SER A 129 0.38 -17.01 14.10
CA SER A 129 -0.69 -18.00 14.30
C SER A 129 -1.00 -18.70 12.98
N LEU A 130 -1.95 -19.64 12.96
CA LEU A 130 -2.32 -20.41 11.76
C LEU A 130 -2.62 -19.53 10.52
N PHE A 131 -3.01 -18.27 10.71
CA PHE A 131 -3.37 -17.34 9.64
C PHE A 131 -2.62 -16.01 9.67
N GLN A 132 -1.66 -15.81 10.57
CA GLN A 132 -0.98 -14.52 10.75
C GLN A 132 0.51 -14.72 10.85
N PHE A 133 1.28 -13.87 10.17
CA PHE A 133 2.72 -13.82 10.30
C PHE A 133 3.12 -13.12 11.60
N ASN A 134 4.37 -13.34 12.04
CA ASN A 134 4.97 -12.53 13.08
C ASN A 134 4.86 -11.03 12.69
N SER A 135 4.56 -10.16 13.64
CA SER A 135 4.39 -8.74 13.33
C SER A 135 4.67 -7.84 14.52
N TYR A 136 5.04 -6.59 14.20
CA TYR A 136 4.89 -5.48 15.14
C TYR A 136 3.47 -4.96 15.03
N HIS A 137 2.81 -4.75 16.16
CA HIS A 137 1.41 -4.35 16.21
C HIS A 137 1.24 -3.16 17.17
N LYS A 138 0.65 -2.07 16.69
CA LYS A 138 0.19 -0.95 17.53
C LYS A 138 -1.24 -0.58 17.16
N ARG A 139 -2.05 -0.38 18.19
CA ARG A 139 -3.39 0.20 18.07
C ARG A 139 -3.42 1.59 18.67
N PHE A 140 -4.03 2.53 17.97
CA PHE A 140 -4.19 3.93 18.39
C PHE A 140 -5.45 4.54 17.77
N GLU A 141 -5.77 5.78 18.14
CA GLU A 141 -6.91 6.52 17.61
C GLU A 141 -6.46 7.83 16.98
N MET A 142 -7.09 8.19 15.87
CA MET A 142 -6.93 9.48 15.19
C MET A 142 -8.24 10.24 15.22
N SER A 143 -8.14 11.57 15.18
CA SER A 143 -9.31 12.46 15.14
C SER A 143 -9.17 13.51 14.04
N GLN A 144 -10.26 13.80 13.34
CA GLN A 144 -10.26 14.75 12.22
C GLN A 144 -9.84 16.17 12.63
N THR A 145 -10.12 16.58 13.87
CA THR A 145 -9.80 17.93 14.35
C THR A 145 -8.39 18.05 14.89
N ALA A 146 -7.84 16.97 15.46
CA ALA A 146 -6.56 16.98 16.18
C ALA A 146 -5.43 16.37 15.36
N THR A 147 -5.67 15.21 14.75
CA THR A 147 -4.67 14.37 14.08
C THR A 147 -5.19 13.80 12.76
N PRO A 148 -5.52 14.63 11.74
CA PRO A 148 -6.04 14.13 10.47
C PRO A 148 -4.99 13.45 9.58
N TYR A 149 -3.70 13.63 9.82
CA TYR A 149 -2.63 13.05 9.01
C TYR A 149 -1.79 12.07 9.81
N MET A 150 -1.35 10.99 9.16
CA MET A 150 -0.46 9.99 9.73
C MET A 150 0.69 9.71 8.77
N VAL A 151 1.91 9.66 9.30
CA VAL A 151 3.10 9.24 8.56
C VAL A 151 3.69 8.01 9.24
N VAL A 152 3.96 6.98 8.45
CA VAL A 152 4.64 5.75 8.89
C VAL A 152 5.99 5.68 8.17
N TYR A 153 7.09 5.64 8.93
CA TYR A 153 8.46 5.59 8.40
C TYR A 153 9.37 4.75 9.30
N SER A 154 10.63 4.55 8.93
CA SER A 154 11.62 3.83 9.76
C SER A 154 12.92 4.62 9.89
N PRO A 155 13.23 5.19 11.08
CA PRO A 155 14.51 5.87 11.37
C PRO A 155 15.76 5.03 11.07
N LEU A 156 16.93 5.66 10.96
CA LEU A 156 18.18 4.92 10.72
C LEU A 156 18.50 3.93 11.86
N GLU A 157 18.43 4.39 13.10
CA GLU A 157 18.65 3.56 14.29
C GLU A 157 17.75 2.31 14.30
N TYR A 158 16.51 2.46 13.83
CA TYR A 158 15.57 1.35 13.80
C TYR A 158 15.97 0.34 12.72
N ARG A 159 16.41 0.80 11.55
CA ARG A 159 16.80 -0.09 10.44
C ARG A 159 18.08 -0.87 10.75
N GLU A 160 18.99 -0.31 11.53
CA GLU A 160 20.22 -0.97 12.01
C GLU A 160 19.94 -2.01 13.12
N GLY A 161 18.74 -1.97 13.71
CA GLY A 161 18.32 -2.90 14.75
C GLY A 161 17.88 -4.27 14.24
N GLN A 162 17.56 -5.13 15.20
CA GLN A 162 17.09 -6.49 14.96
C GLN A 162 16.07 -6.90 16.04
N ILE A 163 15.31 -7.95 15.76
CA ILE A 163 14.40 -8.57 16.73
C ILE A 163 14.67 -10.07 16.84
N GLU A 164 14.75 -10.55 18.07
CA GLU A 164 14.77 -11.98 18.38
C GLU A 164 13.32 -12.47 18.48
N VAL A 165 12.93 -13.35 17.58
CA VAL A 165 11.59 -13.93 17.50
C VAL A 165 11.58 -15.23 18.29
N PRO A 166 10.75 -15.37 19.34
CA PRO A 166 10.68 -16.60 20.12
C PRO A 166 10.31 -17.80 19.25
N HIS A 167 11.06 -18.90 19.38
CA HIS A 167 10.78 -20.12 18.64
C HIS A 167 9.39 -20.69 19.00
N PRO A 168 8.58 -21.15 18.03
CA PRO A 168 7.20 -21.59 18.28
C PRO A 168 7.11 -22.72 19.34
N GLU A 169 8.06 -23.66 19.34
CA GLU A 169 8.10 -24.73 20.35
C GLU A 169 8.30 -24.21 21.79
N ARG A 170 8.97 -23.06 21.97
CA ARG A 170 9.10 -22.45 23.30
C ARG A 170 7.79 -21.83 23.76
N ILE A 171 7.11 -21.10 22.88
CA ILE A 171 5.79 -20.52 23.16
C ILE A 171 4.81 -21.65 23.54
N ARG A 172 4.78 -22.72 22.74
CA ARG A 172 3.92 -23.88 22.99
C ARG A 172 4.24 -24.58 24.31
N ALA A 173 5.52 -24.79 24.63
CA ALA A 173 5.91 -25.43 25.88
C ALA A 173 5.47 -24.58 27.09
N GLU A 174 5.60 -23.26 27.00
CA GLU A 174 5.15 -22.33 28.05
C GLU A 174 3.62 -22.36 28.23
N GLU A 175 2.86 -22.32 27.14
CA GLU A 175 1.39 -22.42 27.16
C GLU A 175 0.90 -23.75 27.76
N LEU A 176 1.60 -24.86 27.49
CA LEU A 176 1.26 -26.18 28.01
C LEU A 176 1.86 -26.48 29.40
N GLY A 177 2.62 -25.55 29.98
CA GLY A 177 3.31 -25.75 31.26
C GLY A 177 4.38 -26.85 31.22
N LEU A 178 4.94 -27.13 30.05
CA LEU A 178 5.99 -28.12 29.83
C LEU A 178 7.38 -27.50 30.06
N ALA A 179 8.40 -28.36 30.20
CA ALA A 179 9.78 -27.90 30.25
C ALA A 179 10.15 -27.17 28.93
N ARG A 180 10.77 -25.99 29.06
CA ARG A 180 11.19 -25.18 27.91
C ARG A 180 12.27 -25.93 27.11
N PRO A 181 12.07 -26.18 25.81
CA PRO A 181 13.06 -26.89 24.99
C PRO A 181 14.30 -26.03 24.77
N MET A 182 15.45 -26.69 24.58
CA MET A 182 16.72 -26.04 24.21
C MET A 182 16.73 -25.77 22.70
N VAL A 183 16.07 -24.70 22.27
CA VAL A 183 16.05 -24.23 20.88
C VAL A 183 16.50 -22.78 20.80
N THR A 184 17.22 -22.44 19.73
CA THR A 184 17.67 -21.07 19.45
C THR A 184 16.53 -20.28 18.82
N ASP A 185 16.32 -19.07 19.30
CA ASP A 185 15.32 -18.16 18.76
C ASP A 185 15.87 -17.49 17.48
N PRO A 186 15.12 -17.50 16.36
CA PRO A 186 15.56 -16.83 15.14
C PRO A 186 15.65 -15.31 15.31
N VAL A 187 16.74 -14.73 14.81
CA VAL A 187 16.93 -13.27 14.77
C VAL A 187 16.57 -12.74 13.39
N ILE A 188 15.71 -11.72 13.33
CA ILE A 188 15.30 -11.04 12.10
C ILE A 188 15.87 -9.62 12.11
N GLN A 189 16.68 -9.31 11.10
CA GLN A 189 17.21 -7.95 10.90
C GLN A 189 16.09 -7.01 10.46
N HIS A 190 16.11 -5.78 10.96
CA HIS A 190 15.30 -4.72 10.40
C HIS A 190 15.85 -4.32 9.01
N GLN A 191 15.02 -3.65 8.21
CA GLN A 191 15.42 -3.22 6.87
C GLN A 191 14.66 -1.97 6.43
N LYS A 192 15.13 -1.34 5.35
CA LYS A 192 14.53 -0.12 4.79
C LYS A 192 13.14 -0.31 4.15
N PHE A 193 12.75 -1.56 3.86
CA PHE A 193 11.50 -1.91 3.19
C PHE A 193 10.64 -2.90 3.99
N GLY A 194 9.35 -2.94 3.72
CA GLY A 194 8.49 -3.99 4.25
C GLY A 194 7.03 -3.86 3.85
N SER A 195 6.25 -4.82 4.32
CA SER A 195 4.81 -4.88 4.08
C SER A 195 4.09 -4.59 5.39
N LEU A 196 3.09 -3.71 5.33
CA LEU A 196 2.30 -3.30 6.47
C LEU A 196 0.81 -3.36 6.13
N GLU A 197 -0.01 -3.44 7.16
CA GLU A 197 -1.45 -3.44 7.08
C GLU A 197 -2.03 -2.45 8.09
N LEU A 198 -3.02 -1.68 7.68
CA LEU A 198 -3.86 -0.87 8.56
C LEU A 198 -5.24 -1.50 8.63
N ASP A 199 -5.71 -1.94 9.80
CA ASP A 199 -7.16 -2.11 9.99
C ASP A 199 -7.78 -0.80 10.44
N LEU A 200 -8.84 -0.39 9.75
CA LEU A 200 -9.53 0.86 9.94
C LEU A 200 -10.90 0.59 10.58
N LYS A 201 -11.11 1.11 11.79
CA LYS A 201 -12.37 0.97 12.54
C LYS A 201 -12.94 2.34 12.91
N PRO A 202 -13.86 2.90 12.12
CA PRO A 202 -14.50 4.17 12.46
C PRO A 202 -15.19 4.07 13.82
N VAL A 203 -14.81 4.96 14.74
CA VAL A 203 -15.38 5.04 16.09
C VAL A 203 -16.51 6.06 16.11
N ALA A 204 -16.36 7.15 15.37
CA ALA A 204 -17.38 8.18 15.20
C ALA A 204 -17.39 8.68 13.75
N LEU A 205 -18.58 8.76 13.16
CA LEU A 205 -18.78 9.31 11.82
C LEU A 205 -19.24 10.76 11.92
N ARG A 206 -18.86 11.55 10.91
CA ARG A 206 -19.24 12.96 10.78
C ARG A 206 -20.10 13.14 9.54
N SER A 207 -21.25 13.78 9.70
CA SER A 207 -21.98 14.34 8.56
C SER A 207 -21.26 15.59 8.07
N TYR A 208 -20.99 15.68 6.78
CA TYR A 208 -20.46 16.89 6.15
C TYR A 208 -21.39 17.32 5.02
N ARG A 209 -21.44 18.63 4.75
CA ARG A 209 -22.09 19.14 3.53
C ARG A 209 -21.08 19.00 2.41
N ALA A 210 -21.44 18.29 1.34
CA ALA A 210 -20.65 18.27 0.12
C ALA A 210 -20.71 19.65 -0.54
N THR A 211 -19.77 20.54 -0.19
CA THR A 211 -19.46 21.72 -0.98
C THR A 211 -18.63 21.26 -2.18
N ALA A 212 -19.35 20.92 -3.25
CA ALA A 212 -18.89 20.29 -4.50
C ALA A 212 -18.63 18.78 -4.42
N ALA A 213 -19.28 18.03 -5.32
CA ALA A 213 -18.94 16.65 -5.62
C ALA A 213 -17.47 16.59 -6.10
N PRO A 214 -16.70 15.54 -5.75
CA PRO A 214 -15.36 15.36 -6.27
C PRO A 214 -15.45 15.30 -7.80
N LYS A 215 -14.92 16.34 -8.46
CA LYS A 215 -14.64 16.24 -9.89
C LYS A 215 -13.57 15.16 -10.03
N SER A 216 -13.93 14.02 -10.59
CA SER A 216 -12.95 13.12 -11.20
C SER A 216 -12.03 13.99 -12.06
N ALA A 217 -10.76 14.04 -11.66
CA ALA A 217 -9.71 14.65 -12.46
C ALA A 217 -9.47 13.76 -13.68
N VAL A 218 -10.34 13.89 -14.69
CA VAL A 218 -9.97 13.59 -16.06
C VAL A 218 -9.47 14.91 -16.61
N ALA A 219 -8.15 15.03 -16.66
CA ALA A 219 -7.48 16.14 -17.33
C ALA A 219 -7.96 16.21 -18.79
N PRO A 220 -8.48 17.35 -19.27
CA PRO A 220 -8.54 17.61 -20.69
C PRO A 220 -7.15 18.08 -21.14
N THR A 221 -6.52 17.30 -21.99
CA THR A 221 -5.34 17.67 -22.75
C THR A 221 -5.59 19.02 -23.43
N THR A 222 -4.70 19.98 -23.16
CA THR A 222 -4.66 21.29 -23.79
C THR A 222 -4.33 21.14 -25.27
N THR A 223 -5.28 21.42 -26.15
CA THR A 223 -4.98 21.80 -27.54
C THR A 223 -5.30 23.28 -27.72
N THR A 224 -4.26 23.99 -28.11
CA THR A 224 -4.12 25.40 -28.43
C THR A 224 -5.22 25.92 -29.36
N ALA A 225 -5.92 26.99 -28.94
CA ALA A 225 -6.39 28.05 -29.82
C ALA A 225 -6.84 29.27 -28.99
N ALA A 226 -6.20 30.41 -29.23
CA ALA A 226 -6.64 31.75 -28.81
C ALA A 226 -7.00 32.55 -30.09
N PRO A 227 -7.60 33.75 -29.99
CA PRO A 227 -8.76 34.15 -29.20
C PRO A 227 -9.82 34.87 -30.08
N VAL A 228 -11.07 34.98 -29.64
CA VAL A 228 -11.98 36.03 -30.17
C VAL A 228 -12.92 36.58 -29.10
N VAL A 229 -13.18 37.88 -29.25
CA VAL A 229 -13.63 38.88 -28.29
C VAL A 229 -15.16 38.92 -28.12
N ALA A 230 -15.59 39.19 -26.88
CA ALA A 230 -16.83 39.83 -26.39
C ALA A 230 -18.21 39.48 -27.00
N THR A 231 -19.20 39.23 -26.12
CA THR A 231 -20.23 40.23 -25.72
C THR A 231 -21.39 39.53 -24.96
N THR A 232 -21.94 40.25 -24.00
CA THR A 232 -23.06 40.00 -23.07
C THR A 232 -24.32 39.34 -23.64
N VAL A 233 -24.97 38.44 -22.86
CA VAL A 233 -26.45 38.43 -22.64
C VAL A 233 -26.79 37.77 -21.30
N ALA A 234 -27.75 38.35 -20.58
CA ALA A 234 -28.34 37.87 -19.34
C ALA A 234 -29.52 36.89 -19.55
N ALA A 235 -29.86 36.19 -18.46
CA ALA A 235 -31.12 35.52 -18.13
C ALA A 235 -31.55 34.25 -18.91
N ALA A 236 -31.68 33.12 -18.20
CA ALA A 236 -32.97 32.45 -17.97
C ALA A 236 -32.82 31.07 -17.28
N SER A 237 -33.80 30.79 -16.42
CA SER A 237 -34.11 29.55 -15.69
C SER A 237 -34.22 28.30 -16.57
N ILE A 238 -33.62 27.16 -16.15
CA ILE A 238 -33.95 25.79 -16.61
C ILE A 238 -33.66 24.84 -15.42
N ALA A 239 -34.71 24.32 -14.75
CA ALA A 239 -35.35 23.01 -14.94
C ALA A 239 -34.49 21.79 -14.54
N ALA A 240 -35.14 20.85 -13.84
CA ALA A 240 -34.57 19.64 -13.24
C ALA A 240 -33.74 18.79 -14.23
N PRO A 241 -32.67 18.11 -13.80
CA PRO A 241 -31.82 17.33 -14.69
C PRO A 241 -32.56 16.06 -15.16
N SER A 242 -32.78 16.00 -16.47
CA SER A 242 -33.19 14.78 -17.19
C SER A 242 -32.12 13.70 -17.06
N ALA A 243 -32.57 12.45 -16.94
CA ALA A 243 -31.74 11.24 -16.88
C ALA A 243 -30.65 11.22 -17.97
N PRO A 244 -29.46 10.63 -17.69
CA PRO A 244 -28.38 10.56 -18.67
C PRO A 244 -28.86 9.72 -19.85
N LYS A 245 -29.10 10.37 -20.99
CA LYS A 245 -29.40 9.69 -22.25
C LYS A 245 -28.09 9.24 -22.85
N MET A 246 -27.94 7.93 -23.06
CA MET A 246 -26.75 7.37 -23.68
C MET A 246 -26.53 7.98 -25.08
N LEU A 247 -25.27 8.13 -25.49
CA LEU A 247 -24.94 8.59 -26.85
C LEU A 247 -25.45 7.58 -27.90
N PRO A 248 -25.97 8.03 -29.05
CA PRO A 248 -26.53 7.14 -30.07
C PRO A 248 -25.56 6.08 -30.60
N GLU A 249 -24.26 6.41 -30.67
CA GLU A 249 -23.23 5.47 -31.12
C GLU A 249 -23.01 4.33 -30.12
N SER A 250 -23.01 4.64 -28.83
CA SER A 250 -22.96 3.64 -27.76
C SER A 250 -24.22 2.77 -27.75
N GLU A 251 -25.38 3.35 -28.07
CA GLU A 251 -26.64 2.62 -28.21
C GLU A 251 -26.62 1.60 -29.33
N ALA A 252 -26.12 1.99 -30.50
CA ALA A 252 -25.92 1.08 -31.61
C ALA A 252 -24.93 -0.05 -31.28
N PHE A 253 -23.88 0.24 -30.50
CA PHE A 253 -22.91 -0.76 -30.07
C PHE A 253 -23.51 -1.80 -29.12
N TYR A 254 -24.26 -1.38 -28.10
CA TYR A 254 -24.90 -2.34 -27.19
C TYR A 254 -25.96 -3.18 -27.92
N ASN A 255 -26.76 -2.56 -28.80
CA ASN A 255 -27.79 -3.28 -29.55
C ASN A 255 -27.20 -4.33 -30.50
N SER A 256 -26.04 -4.07 -31.12
CA SER A 256 -25.36 -5.05 -31.98
C SER A 256 -24.80 -6.24 -31.18
N GLN A 257 -24.26 -5.98 -29.99
CA GLN A 257 -23.73 -7.02 -29.09
C GLN A 257 -24.85 -7.88 -28.50
N ILE A 258 -25.97 -7.28 -28.11
CA ILE A 258 -27.17 -8.01 -27.66
C ILE A 258 -27.66 -8.92 -28.79
N LYS A 259 -27.72 -8.42 -30.02
CA LYS A 259 -28.11 -9.22 -31.19
C LYS A 259 -27.17 -10.40 -31.43
N ALA A 260 -25.86 -10.16 -31.42
CA ALA A 260 -24.87 -11.23 -31.61
C ALA A 260 -24.94 -12.30 -30.50
N ALA A 261 -25.21 -11.90 -29.26
CA ALA A 261 -25.35 -12.81 -28.13
C ALA A 261 -26.61 -13.68 -28.23
N VAL A 262 -27.75 -13.10 -28.64
CA VAL A 262 -29.00 -13.86 -28.87
C VAL A 262 -28.85 -14.81 -30.06
N GLU A 263 -28.25 -14.37 -31.17
CA GLU A 263 -27.98 -15.24 -32.33
C GLU A 263 -27.02 -16.39 -31.99
N SER A 264 -26.11 -16.18 -31.04
CA SER A 264 -25.18 -17.20 -30.53
C SER A 264 -25.79 -18.09 -29.43
N ASN A 265 -27.09 -17.94 -29.14
CA ASN A 265 -27.81 -18.63 -28.07
C ASN A 265 -27.21 -18.42 -26.65
N ASP A 266 -26.46 -17.33 -26.45
CA ASP A 266 -25.86 -16.94 -25.18
C ASP A 266 -26.76 -15.93 -24.44
N MET A 267 -27.86 -16.47 -23.90
CA MET A 267 -28.93 -15.70 -23.26
C MET A 267 -28.45 -14.95 -22.00
N GLN A 268 -27.49 -15.50 -21.29
CA GLN A 268 -26.98 -14.91 -20.05
C GLN A 268 -26.13 -13.67 -20.35
N LYS A 269 -25.30 -13.74 -21.40
CA LYS A 269 -24.56 -12.58 -21.90
C LYS A 269 -25.49 -11.52 -22.50
N ALA A 270 -26.52 -11.93 -23.24
CA ALA A 270 -27.49 -10.99 -23.81
C ALA A 270 -28.26 -10.22 -22.72
N LEU A 271 -28.67 -10.89 -21.63
CA LEU A 271 -29.33 -10.25 -20.49
C LEU A 271 -28.40 -9.27 -19.77
N THR A 272 -27.13 -9.67 -19.55
CA THR A 272 -26.12 -8.83 -18.90
C THR A 272 -25.88 -7.54 -19.70
N LEU A 273 -25.70 -7.67 -21.02
CA LEU A 273 -25.50 -6.51 -21.92
C LEU A 273 -26.71 -5.58 -21.97
N MET A 274 -27.93 -6.13 -21.91
CA MET A 274 -29.17 -5.35 -21.84
C MET A 274 -29.25 -4.54 -20.53
N GLU A 275 -28.96 -5.16 -19.38
CA GLU A 275 -28.98 -4.48 -18.07
C GLU A 275 -27.92 -3.39 -17.97
N GLU A 276 -26.73 -3.65 -18.53
CA GLU A 276 -25.65 -2.67 -18.61
C GLU A 276 -26.04 -1.48 -19.48
N ALA A 277 -26.62 -1.73 -20.66
CA ALA A 277 -27.09 -0.68 -21.55
C ALA A 277 -28.21 0.15 -20.90
N LYS A 278 -29.16 -0.50 -20.20
CA LYS A 278 -30.24 0.19 -19.47
C LYS A 278 -29.69 1.04 -18.32
N ARG A 279 -28.72 0.53 -17.56
CA ARG A 279 -28.01 1.27 -16.51
C ARG A 279 -27.22 2.45 -17.07
N ALA A 280 -26.69 2.31 -18.29
CA ALA A 280 -26.01 3.37 -19.02
C ALA A 280 -26.96 4.40 -19.67
N GLY A 281 -28.28 4.22 -19.54
CA GLY A 281 -29.29 5.16 -20.06
C GLY A 281 -29.75 4.88 -21.49
N SER A 282 -29.61 3.64 -21.97
CA SER A 282 -30.21 3.17 -23.23
C SER A 282 -31.72 3.13 -23.12
N SER A 283 -32.40 3.63 -24.15
CA SER A 283 -33.86 3.57 -24.25
C SER A 283 -34.34 2.42 -25.14
N THR A 284 -33.45 1.85 -25.95
CA THR A 284 -33.80 0.84 -26.97
C THR A 284 -33.34 -0.58 -26.65
N ALA A 285 -32.36 -0.76 -25.75
CA ALA A 285 -31.76 -2.08 -25.48
C ALA A 285 -32.77 -3.15 -25.01
N GLU A 286 -33.71 -2.78 -24.13
CA GLU A 286 -34.75 -3.69 -23.63
C GLU A 286 -35.74 -4.10 -24.74
N ALA A 287 -36.13 -3.16 -25.59
CA ALA A 287 -37.01 -3.44 -26.73
C ALA A 287 -36.34 -4.36 -27.75
N THR A 288 -35.06 -4.12 -28.08
CA THR A 288 -34.29 -4.95 -29.01
C THR A 288 -34.12 -6.38 -28.49
N PHE A 289 -33.83 -6.56 -27.20
CA PHE A 289 -33.73 -7.88 -26.60
C PHE A 289 -35.06 -8.66 -26.67
N LEU A 290 -36.18 -8.01 -26.32
CA LEU A 290 -37.51 -8.63 -26.36
C LEU A 290 -37.98 -8.99 -27.77
N GLU A 291 -37.60 -8.21 -28.79
CA GLU A 291 -37.90 -8.53 -30.19
C GLU A 291 -37.15 -9.78 -30.65
N LEU A 292 -35.89 -9.92 -30.27
CA LEU A 292 -35.03 -11.02 -30.70
C LEU A 292 -35.39 -12.36 -30.05
N ILE A 293 -35.95 -12.36 -28.84
CA ILE A 293 -36.37 -13.61 -28.14
C ILE A 293 -37.76 -14.09 -28.58
N LYS A 294 -38.60 -13.18 -29.10
CA LYS A 294 -39.93 -13.55 -29.62
C LYS A 294 -39.87 -14.21 -30.99
N LYS A 295 -38.70 -14.29 -31.62
CA LYS A 295 -38.47 -14.83 -32.95
C LYS A 295 -37.95 -16.25 -32.88
#